data_AF-A0A7J6FKR6-F1
#
_entry.id   AF-A0A7J6FKR6-F1
#
_cell.length_a   1.000
_cell.length_b   1.000
_cell.length_c   1.000
_cell.angle_alpha   90.00
_cell.angle_beta   90.00
_cell.angle_gamma   90.00
#
_symmetry.space_group_name_H-M   'P 1'
#
loop_
_entity.id
_entity.type
_entity.pdbx_description
1 polymer ?
#
loop_
_entity_poly.entity_id
_entity_poly.type
_entity_poly.pdbx_seq_one_letter_code
_entity_poly.pdbx_strand_id
1 'polypeptide(L)'
;MVANVDDSRDDEDEEIAEELEDILLIDHRRKNSAGPLPLEVDSVSNKIVGLESKAFPRLVGREVALHVPGHHPSWANVPEQYEHLILTKLRHYYQLDSHPKLVAISIAEMAEKYKTRNNIRLQHFREYYKNPKDFENAVKKPPNELNEDQWRLICELFTTHDFIQRSKQNSINRQKMKFSSTQGSVTMAEILRQKQGKGYIETWKECHTKKDTNTFINEAAKNKYEEMLTTRNNTPESSQVSELEILRQTLGEKCGHQRGVGRKLKGQSSRRCSEPTTADQPDLRETVVELQKQIQTLTQQMSRERREPMDVEMNDAAPTQPIRPQLSRSQMGFNPMGFQQPQQTPTSFQQLLQQPLVCNTVMFMTHF
;
A
#
# COMPACT_ATOMS: atom_id res chain seq x y z
N MET A 1 -47.95 17.49 13.71
CA MET A 1 -46.85 17.41 12.73
C MET A 1 -45.58 17.80 13.44
N VAL A 2 -44.92 16.84 14.09
CA VAL A 2 -43.58 17.00 14.67
C VAL A 2 -42.71 16.04 13.86
N ALA A 3 -41.78 16.59 13.11
CA ALA A 3 -41.00 15.89 12.12
C ALA A 3 -39.83 15.15 12.78
N ASN A 4 -39.56 13.96 12.26
CA ASN A 4 -38.40 13.10 12.47
C ASN A 4 -37.10 13.91 12.44
N VAL A 5 -36.41 13.99 13.58
CA VAL A 5 -35.01 14.46 13.68
C VAL A 5 -34.16 13.50 14.53
N ASP A 6 -34.74 12.51 15.21
CA ASP A 6 -33.99 11.61 16.11
C ASP A 6 -33.35 10.39 15.45
N ASP A 7 -33.86 9.92 14.30
CA ASP A 7 -33.48 8.62 13.72
C ASP A 7 -32.01 8.57 13.22
N SER A 8 -31.43 9.71 12.85
CA SER A 8 -30.07 9.76 12.27
C SER A 8 -28.95 9.83 13.32
N ARG A 9 -29.29 10.13 14.59
CA ARG A 9 -28.30 10.28 15.66
C ARG A 9 -27.98 8.94 16.30
N ASP A 10 -29.00 8.10 16.42
CA ASP A 10 -28.87 6.73 16.93
C ASP A 10 -28.02 5.86 15.99
N ASP A 11 -28.16 6.04 14.67
CA ASP A 11 -27.34 5.32 13.66
C ASP A 11 -25.85 5.68 13.73
N GLU A 12 -25.50 6.96 13.96
CA GLU A 12 -24.09 7.39 14.07
C GLU A 12 -23.45 6.91 15.38
N ASP A 13 -24.19 6.96 16.49
CA ASP A 13 -23.72 6.48 17.79
C ASP A 13 -23.56 4.94 17.80
N GLU A 14 -24.41 4.21 17.09
CA GLU A 14 -24.30 2.76 16.90
C GLU A 14 -23.12 2.37 16.00
N GLU A 15 -22.85 3.12 14.91
CA GLU A 15 -21.66 2.90 14.06
C GLU A 15 -20.35 3.15 14.83
N ILE A 16 -20.30 4.20 15.67
CA ILE A 16 -19.14 4.48 16.53
C ILE A 16 -18.95 3.37 17.57
N ALA A 17 -20.03 2.85 18.14
CA ALA A 17 -19.97 1.74 19.09
C ALA A 17 -19.46 0.44 18.43
N GLU A 18 -19.93 0.12 17.22
CA GLU A 18 -19.47 -1.04 16.45
C GLU A 18 -17.99 -0.90 16.07
N GLU A 19 -17.54 0.30 15.66
CA GLU A 19 -16.13 0.56 15.35
C GLU A 19 -15.24 0.38 16.59
N LEU A 20 -15.66 0.89 17.74
CA LEU A 20 -14.94 0.72 19.01
C LEU A 20 -14.89 -0.74 19.46
N GLU A 21 -15.98 -1.48 19.33
CA GLU A 21 -16.04 -2.90 19.66
C GLU A 21 -15.07 -3.72 18.78
N ASP A 22 -15.06 -3.45 17.48
CA ASP A 22 -14.13 -4.09 16.54
C ASP A 22 -12.66 -3.84 16.92
N ILE A 23 -12.32 -2.61 17.32
CA ILE A 23 -10.95 -2.26 17.72
C ILE A 23 -10.56 -2.96 19.01
N LEU A 24 -11.46 -2.99 20.00
CA LEU A 24 -11.23 -3.73 21.24
C LEU A 24 -11.06 -5.22 20.98
N LEU A 25 -11.80 -5.76 20.01
CA LEU A 25 -11.67 -7.15 19.58
C LEU A 25 -10.34 -7.41 18.85
N ILE A 26 -9.86 -6.48 18.01
CA ILE A 26 -8.52 -6.55 17.42
C ILE A 26 -7.45 -6.55 18.53
N ASP A 27 -7.54 -5.61 19.48
CA ASP A 27 -6.62 -5.51 20.62
C ASP A 27 -6.60 -6.79 21.45
N HIS A 28 -7.77 -7.36 21.75
CA HIS A 28 -7.90 -8.58 22.52
C HIS A 28 -7.28 -9.78 21.79
N ARG A 29 -7.59 -9.96 20.51
CA ARG A 29 -7.03 -11.05 19.70
C ARG A 29 -5.52 -10.94 19.54
N ARG A 30 -5.01 -9.72 19.33
CA ARG A 30 -3.57 -9.44 19.25
C ARG A 30 -2.85 -9.71 20.57
N LYS A 31 -3.47 -9.41 21.72
CA LYS A 31 -2.89 -9.72 23.06
C LYS A 31 -2.83 -11.22 23.32
N ASN A 32 -3.78 -11.97 22.78
CA ASN A 32 -3.84 -13.43 22.92
C ASN A 32 -3.01 -14.18 21.87
N SER A 33 -2.47 -13.50 20.86
CA SER A 33 -1.57 -14.07 19.86
C SER A 33 -0.10 -13.88 20.24
N ALA A 34 0.77 -14.78 19.77
CA ALA A 34 2.22 -14.71 20.01
C ALA A 34 2.93 -13.55 19.26
N GLY A 35 2.18 -12.76 18.48
CA GLY A 35 2.69 -11.68 17.65
C GLY A 35 1.56 -11.00 16.87
N PRO A 36 1.90 -10.14 15.88
CA PRO A 36 0.91 -9.49 15.03
C PRO A 36 0.02 -10.53 14.31
N LEU A 37 -1.22 -10.16 14.02
CA LEU A 37 -2.23 -11.02 13.40
C LEU A 37 -1.91 -11.24 11.91
N PRO A 38 -2.11 -12.46 11.37
CA PRO A 38 -1.95 -12.71 9.95
C PRO A 38 -3.06 -12.03 9.13
N LEU A 39 -2.75 -11.64 7.90
CA LEU A 39 -3.72 -11.10 6.94
C LEU A 39 -3.83 -12.01 5.72
N GLU A 40 -5.05 -12.36 5.36
CA GLU A 40 -5.35 -13.10 4.14
C GLU A 40 -5.63 -12.15 2.98
N VAL A 41 -4.98 -12.38 1.84
CA VAL A 41 -5.10 -11.54 0.65
C VAL A 41 -5.68 -12.35 -0.50
N ASP A 42 -6.76 -11.86 -1.11
CA ASP A 42 -7.24 -12.39 -2.37
C ASP A 42 -6.25 -12.07 -3.50
N SER A 43 -5.72 -13.11 -4.14
CA SER A 43 -4.65 -12.99 -5.13
C SER A 43 -5.06 -12.19 -6.39
N VAL A 44 -6.36 -12.17 -6.70
CA VAL A 44 -6.90 -11.55 -7.92
C VAL A 44 -7.25 -10.08 -7.69
N SER A 45 -8.09 -9.79 -6.70
CA SER A 45 -8.54 -8.42 -6.39
C SER A 45 -7.56 -7.64 -5.51
N ASN A 46 -6.60 -8.33 -4.87
CA ASN A 46 -5.69 -7.78 -3.87
C ASN A 46 -6.46 -7.10 -2.71
N LYS A 47 -7.59 -7.69 -2.31
CA LYS A 47 -8.36 -7.27 -1.13
C LYS A 47 -8.05 -8.16 0.06
N ILE A 48 -8.14 -7.58 1.26
CA ILE A 48 -8.11 -8.35 2.50
C ILE A 48 -9.41 -9.13 2.59
N VAL A 49 -9.27 -10.43 2.83
CA VAL A 49 -10.37 -11.38 3.00
C VAL A 49 -10.19 -12.11 4.34
N GLY A 50 -11.13 -13.00 4.66
CA GLY A 50 -11.06 -13.81 5.88
C GLY A 50 -11.64 -13.09 7.09
N LEU A 51 -11.09 -13.43 8.26
CA LEU A 51 -11.50 -12.91 9.56
C LEU A 51 -11.37 -11.38 9.66
N GLU A 52 -10.33 -10.82 9.01
CA GLU A 52 -9.97 -9.40 9.12
C GLU A 52 -10.57 -8.53 8.00
N SER A 53 -11.45 -9.07 7.15
CA SER A 53 -11.99 -8.35 5.98
C SER A 53 -12.76 -7.07 6.35
N LYS A 54 -13.36 -7.02 7.55
CA LYS A 54 -14.05 -5.85 8.10
C LYS A 54 -13.18 -5.03 9.05
N ALA A 55 -12.54 -5.71 9.99
CA ALA A 55 -11.74 -5.12 11.06
C ALA A 55 -10.54 -4.32 10.52
N PHE A 56 -9.83 -4.85 9.52
CA PHE A 56 -8.65 -4.17 8.94
C PHE A 56 -9.02 -2.83 8.28
N PRO A 57 -9.98 -2.75 7.34
CA PRO A 57 -10.38 -1.46 6.76
C PRO A 57 -10.95 -0.46 7.78
N ARG A 58 -11.60 -0.93 8.84
CA ARG A 58 -12.09 -0.08 9.95
C ARG A 58 -10.91 0.55 10.70
N LEU A 59 -9.95 -0.26 11.15
CA LEU A 59 -8.73 0.24 11.80
C LEU A 59 -7.97 1.24 10.92
N VAL A 60 -7.79 0.94 9.63
CA VAL A 60 -7.16 1.88 8.68
C VAL A 60 -7.95 3.19 8.62
N GLY A 61 -9.28 3.11 8.56
CA GLY A 61 -10.17 4.28 8.57
C GLY A 61 -9.97 5.16 9.79
N ARG A 62 -9.95 4.56 10.98
CA ARG A 62 -9.69 5.26 12.24
C ARG A 62 -8.32 5.93 12.26
N GLU A 63 -7.25 5.21 11.93
CA GLU A 63 -5.90 5.78 11.97
C GLU A 63 -5.74 6.92 10.96
N VAL A 64 -6.37 6.82 9.80
CA VAL A 64 -6.46 7.93 8.84
C VAL A 64 -7.22 9.12 9.43
N ALA A 65 -8.37 8.88 10.08
CA ALA A 65 -9.18 9.94 10.68
C ALA A 65 -8.47 10.68 11.82
N LEU A 66 -7.72 9.95 12.65
CA LEU A 66 -7.00 10.49 13.80
C LEU A 66 -5.75 11.28 13.43
N HIS A 67 -5.02 10.84 12.40
CA HIS A 67 -3.67 11.35 12.15
C HIS A 67 -3.54 12.21 10.90
N VAL A 68 -4.42 12.05 9.89
CA VAL A 68 -4.21 12.67 8.58
C VAL A 68 -5.01 13.97 8.45
N PRO A 69 -4.36 15.11 8.17
CA PRO A 69 -5.07 16.35 7.90
C PRO A 69 -5.97 16.25 6.66
N GLY A 70 -7.24 16.66 6.78
CA GLY A 70 -8.23 16.53 5.70
C GLY A 70 -8.12 17.57 4.58
N HIS A 71 -7.25 18.57 4.71
CA HIS A 71 -7.15 19.70 3.77
C HIS A 71 -6.28 19.39 2.55
N HIS A 72 -5.65 18.21 2.47
CA HIS A 72 -4.93 17.81 1.27
C HIS A 72 -5.91 17.42 0.14
N PRO A 73 -5.69 17.90 -1.11
CA PRO A 73 -6.61 17.63 -2.22
C PRO A 73 -6.83 16.15 -2.57
N SER A 74 -5.84 15.30 -2.27
CA SER A 74 -5.90 13.86 -2.47
C SER A 74 -4.88 13.16 -1.57
N TRP A 75 -4.98 11.83 -1.42
CA TRP A 75 -3.98 11.04 -0.68
C TRP A 75 -2.56 11.22 -1.24
N ALA A 76 -2.41 11.38 -2.55
CA ALA A 76 -1.11 11.60 -3.17
C ALA A 76 -0.47 12.95 -2.78
N ASN A 77 -1.23 13.87 -2.20
CA ASN A 77 -0.74 15.15 -1.69
C ASN A 77 -0.52 15.14 -0.18
N VAL A 78 -0.83 14.03 0.50
CA VAL A 78 -0.56 13.86 1.92
C VAL A 78 0.94 13.61 2.10
N PRO A 79 1.62 14.30 3.02
CA PRO A 79 3.02 14.06 3.31
C PRO A 79 3.29 12.61 3.72
N GLU A 80 4.39 12.05 3.22
CA GLU A 80 4.77 10.64 3.41
C GLU A 80 4.90 10.25 4.89
N GLN A 81 5.22 11.20 5.77
CA GLN A 81 5.30 10.97 7.21
C GLN A 81 4.00 10.39 7.81
N TYR A 82 2.83 10.74 7.28
CA TYR A 82 1.55 10.22 7.75
C TYR A 82 1.33 8.78 7.28
N GLU A 83 1.77 8.46 6.07
CA GLU A 83 1.77 7.09 5.56
C GLU A 83 2.66 6.19 6.45
N HIS A 84 3.89 6.62 6.73
CA HIS A 84 4.82 5.89 7.62
C HIS A 84 4.28 5.74 9.04
N LEU A 85 3.63 6.76 9.59
CA LEU A 85 3.00 6.71 10.90
C LEU A 85 1.91 5.65 10.95
N ILE A 86 0.99 5.66 9.98
CA ILE A 86 -0.11 4.69 9.93
C ILE A 86 0.43 3.28 9.68
N LEU A 87 1.39 3.10 8.77
CA LEU A 87 2.02 1.79 8.54
C LEU A 87 2.68 1.26 9.81
N THR A 88 3.40 2.09 10.57
CA THR A 88 4.00 1.72 11.86
C THR A 88 2.94 1.22 12.84
N LYS A 89 1.79 1.92 12.92
CA LYS A 89 0.69 1.50 13.76
C LYS A 89 0.05 0.20 13.30
N LEU A 90 -0.19 0.04 12.01
CA LEU A 90 -0.75 -1.21 11.46
C LEU A 90 0.19 -2.41 11.70
N ARG A 91 1.51 -2.22 11.68
CA ARG A 91 2.50 -3.27 12.02
C ARG A 91 2.40 -3.76 13.46
N HIS A 92 1.89 -2.94 14.37
CA HIS A 92 1.62 -3.37 15.75
C HIS A 92 0.54 -4.47 15.80
N TYR A 93 -0.44 -4.37 14.90
CA TYR A 93 -1.62 -5.21 14.85
C TYR A 93 -1.48 -6.38 13.89
N TYR A 94 -0.86 -6.16 12.73
CA TYR A 94 -0.88 -7.08 11.60
C TYR A 94 0.52 -7.36 11.04
N GLN A 95 0.71 -8.57 10.51
CA GLN A 95 1.95 -9.01 9.85
C GLN A 95 2.06 -8.42 8.43
N LEU A 96 2.25 -7.10 8.31
CA LEU A 96 2.29 -6.42 7.00
C LEU A 96 3.47 -6.84 6.11
N ASP A 97 4.57 -7.36 6.69
CA ASP A 97 5.74 -7.82 5.93
C ASP A 97 5.63 -9.27 5.45
N SER A 98 4.56 -9.98 5.82
CA SER A 98 4.37 -11.40 5.45
C SER A 98 4.18 -11.60 3.95
N HIS A 99 3.72 -10.56 3.23
CA HIS A 99 3.45 -10.64 1.80
C HIS A 99 3.81 -9.30 1.11
N PRO A 100 4.53 -9.31 -0.03
CA PRO A 100 5.07 -8.10 -0.67
C PRO A 100 3.99 -7.08 -1.08
N LYS A 101 2.76 -7.53 -1.30
CA LYS A 101 1.63 -6.67 -1.68
C LYS A 101 0.94 -5.99 -0.50
N LEU A 102 1.10 -6.45 0.75
CA LEU A 102 0.28 -5.99 1.87
C LEU A 102 0.48 -4.50 2.16
N VAL A 103 1.71 -4.01 2.12
CA VAL A 103 2.00 -2.58 2.26
C VAL A 103 1.27 -1.76 1.20
N ALA A 104 1.33 -2.18 -0.06
CA ALA A 104 0.63 -1.51 -1.16
C ALA A 104 -0.90 -1.56 -1.02
N ILE A 105 -1.45 -2.67 -0.50
CA ILE A 105 -2.87 -2.80 -0.18
C ILE A 105 -3.26 -1.83 0.95
N SER A 106 -2.46 -1.74 2.01
CA SER A 106 -2.68 -0.81 3.12
C SER A 106 -2.70 0.63 2.63
N ILE A 107 -1.74 1.05 1.80
CA ILE A 107 -1.69 2.41 1.24
C ILE A 107 -2.92 2.69 0.36
N ALA A 108 -3.33 1.71 -0.46
CA ALA A 108 -4.53 1.85 -1.28
C ALA A 108 -5.82 1.98 -0.43
N GLU A 109 -5.88 1.26 0.70
CA GLU A 109 -7.00 1.35 1.64
C GLU A 109 -6.99 2.69 2.39
N MET A 110 -5.82 3.19 2.81
CA MET A 110 -5.69 4.53 3.39
C MET A 110 -6.21 5.62 2.44
N ALA A 111 -5.83 5.55 1.17
CA ALA A 111 -6.29 6.49 0.15
C ALA A 111 -7.81 6.46 -0.05
N GLU A 112 -8.43 5.28 -0.03
CA GLU A 112 -9.88 5.13 -0.15
C GLU A 112 -10.59 5.66 1.10
N LYS A 113 -10.08 5.37 2.30
CA LYS A 113 -10.63 5.87 3.58
C LYS A 113 -10.52 7.39 3.70
N TYR A 114 -9.38 7.96 3.31
CA TYR A 114 -9.18 9.42 3.24
C TYR A 114 -10.22 10.07 2.32
N LYS A 115 -10.45 9.50 1.13
CA LYS A 115 -11.46 9.98 0.20
C LYS A 115 -12.88 9.89 0.79
N THR A 116 -13.24 8.78 1.41
CA THR A 116 -14.56 8.59 2.04
C THR A 116 -14.80 9.62 3.15
N ARG A 117 -13.81 9.82 4.03
CA ARG A 117 -13.89 10.82 5.11
C ARG A 117 -14.09 12.24 4.57
N ASN A 118 -13.35 12.61 3.52
CA ASN A 118 -13.53 13.90 2.87
C ASN A 118 -14.90 14.06 2.18
N ASN A 119 -15.50 12.98 1.68
CA ASN A 119 -16.86 13.04 1.14
C ASN A 119 -17.91 13.28 2.24
N ILE A 120 -17.78 12.62 3.40
CA ILE A 120 -18.67 12.84 4.56
C ILE A 120 -18.58 14.30 5.01
N ARG A 121 -17.35 14.80 5.17
CA ARG A 121 -17.08 16.22 5.52
C ARG A 121 -17.64 17.18 4.47
N LEU A 122 -17.51 16.87 3.19
CA LEU A 122 -18.10 17.69 2.12
C LEU A 122 -19.63 17.71 2.20
N GLN A 123 -20.27 16.60 2.57
CA GLN A 123 -21.72 16.53 2.75
C GLN A 123 -22.17 17.42 3.90
N HIS A 124 -21.53 17.32 5.06
CA HIS A 124 -21.73 18.19 6.21
C HIS A 124 -21.54 19.68 5.84
N PHE A 125 -20.45 20.01 5.15
CA PHE A 125 -20.20 21.38 4.69
C PHE A 125 -21.34 21.92 3.82
N ARG A 126 -21.88 21.10 2.91
CA ARG A 126 -22.98 21.49 2.01
C ARG A 126 -24.30 21.75 2.72
N GLU A 127 -24.49 21.28 3.94
CA GLU A 127 -25.68 21.59 4.73
C GLU A 127 -25.72 23.06 5.12
N TYR A 128 -24.55 23.61 5.48
CA TYR A 128 -24.40 25.00 5.94
C TYR A 128 -23.91 25.97 4.86
N TYR A 129 -23.26 25.48 3.80
CA TYR A 129 -22.74 26.30 2.71
C TYR A 129 -23.65 26.25 1.47
N LYS A 130 -24.53 27.25 1.32
CA LYS A 130 -25.40 27.39 0.12
C LYS A 130 -24.91 28.49 -0.81
N ASN A 131 -24.40 29.58 -0.23
CA ASN A 131 -23.88 30.74 -0.93
C ASN A 131 -22.47 31.07 -0.43
N PRO A 132 -21.64 31.78 -1.21
CA PRO A 132 -20.32 32.22 -0.77
C PRO A 132 -20.32 33.03 0.54
N LYS A 133 -21.42 33.73 0.85
CA LYS A 133 -21.60 34.50 2.10
C LYS A 133 -21.74 33.61 3.34
N ASP A 134 -22.10 32.34 3.16
CA ASP A 134 -22.34 31.39 4.26
C ASP A 134 -21.05 30.74 4.77
N PHE A 135 -19.90 31.05 4.15
CA PHE A 135 -18.61 30.42 4.46
C PHE A 135 -18.27 30.48 5.96
N GLU A 136 -18.30 31.68 6.55
CA GLU A 136 -18.00 31.85 7.98
C GLU A 136 -19.01 31.15 8.90
N ASN A 137 -20.26 30.98 8.46
CA ASN A 137 -21.25 30.21 9.21
C ASN A 137 -20.95 28.70 9.14
N ALA A 138 -20.59 28.19 7.96
CA ALA A 138 -20.21 26.80 7.79
C ALA A 138 -18.93 26.44 8.56
N VAL A 139 -17.96 27.35 8.64
CA VAL A 139 -16.74 27.16 9.45
C VAL A 139 -17.04 27.12 10.96
N LYS A 140 -18.06 27.82 11.44
CA LYS A 140 -18.49 27.76 12.85
C LYS A 140 -19.26 26.47 13.22
N LYS A 141 -19.43 25.56 12.26
CA LYS A 141 -20.12 24.28 12.43
C LYS A 141 -19.19 23.10 12.11
N PRO A 142 -18.06 22.93 12.83
CA PRO A 142 -17.21 21.76 12.63
C PRO A 142 -17.95 20.48 13.03
N PRO A 143 -17.71 19.34 12.34
CA PRO A 143 -18.07 18.02 12.85
C PRO A 143 -17.39 17.76 14.21
N ASN A 144 -18.02 16.96 15.08
CA ASN A 144 -17.60 16.73 16.49
C ASN A 144 -16.12 16.32 16.68
N GLU A 145 -15.47 15.81 15.64
CA GLU A 145 -14.08 15.34 15.67
C GLU A 145 -13.03 16.42 15.33
N LEU A 146 -13.43 17.62 14.89
CA LEU A 146 -12.52 18.65 14.37
C LEU A 146 -12.59 19.94 15.18
N ASN A 147 -11.43 20.56 15.39
CA ASN A 147 -11.39 21.95 15.85
C ASN A 147 -11.69 22.93 14.69
N GLU A 148 -12.02 24.17 15.04
CA GLU A 148 -12.42 25.19 14.06
C GLU A 148 -11.32 25.48 13.02
N ASP A 149 -10.06 25.54 13.45
CA ASP A 149 -8.91 25.84 12.57
C ASP A 149 -8.69 24.74 11.51
N GLN A 150 -8.71 23.48 11.94
CA GLN A 150 -8.62 22.33 11.06
C GLN A 150 -9.81 22.26 10.10
N TRP A 151 -11.00 22.57 10.61
CA TRP A 151 -12.21 22.58 9.79
C TRP A 151 -12.20 23.71 8.75
N ARG A 152 -11.72 24.90 9.11
CA ARG A 152 -11.55 26.02 8.18
C ARG A 152 -10.70 25.63 6.98
N LEU A 153 -9.53 25.02 7.19
CA LEU A 153 -8.65 24.57 6.09
C LEU A 153 -9.34 23.57 5.15
N ILE A 154 -10.21 22.70 5.69
CA ILE A 154 -10.98 21.74 4.90
C ILE A 154 -12.09 22.45 4.11
N CYS A 155 -12.79 23.41 4.73
CA CYS A 155 -13.77 24.24 4.05
C CYS A 155 -13.15 25.03 2.90
N GLU A 156 -11.97 25.62 3.11
CA GLU A 156 -11.21 26.32 2.07
C GLU A 156 -10.93 25.39 0.88
N LEU A 157 -10.44 24.17 1.14
CA LEU A 157 -10.24 23.15 0.09
C LEU A 157 -11.50 22.93 -0.74
N PHE A 158 -12.67 22.79 -0.11
CA PHE A 158 -13.94 22.55 -0.81
C PHE A 158 -14.40 23.71 -1.70
N THR A 159 -13.98 24.93 -1.38
CA THR A 159 -14.28 26.14 -2.16
C THR A 159 -13.28 26.40 -3.29
N THR A 160 -12.15 25.70 -3.33
CA THR A 160 -11.15 25.87 -4.40
C THR A 160 -11.74 25.52 -5.77
N HIS A 161 -11.33 26.28 -6.79
CA HIS A 161 -11.77 26.08 -8.16
C HIS A 161 -11.50 24.63 -8.64
N ASP A 162 -10.31 24.10 -8.38
CA ASP A 162 -9.91 22.76 -8.81
C ASP A 162 -10.75 21.66 -8.15
N PHE A 163 -11.09 21.81 -6.87
CA PHE A 163 -11.98 20.87 -6.20
C PHE A 163 -13.38 20.89 -6.80
N ILE A 164 -13.94 22.08 -7.05
CA ILE A 164 -15.26 22.25 -7.65
C ILE A 164 -15.30 21.63 -9.05
N GLN A 165 -14.31 21.91 -9.90
CA GLN A 165 -14.23 21.36 -11.25
C GLN A 165 -14.14 19.83 -11.23
N ARG A 166 -13.26 19.28 -10.39
CA ARG A 166 -13.12 17.83 -10.21
C ARG A 166 -14.42 17.20 -9.70
N SER A 167 -15.11 17.85 -8.76
CA SER A 167 -16.39 17.36 -8.23
C SER A 167 -17.49 17.34 -9.30
N LYS A 168 -17.58 18.39 -10.12
CA LYS A 168 -18.49 18.45 -11.29
C LYS A 168 -18.19 17.34 -12.29
N GLN A 169 -16.92 17.17 -12.66
CA GLN A 169 -16.50 16.13 -13.59
C GLN A 169 -16.79 14.73 -13.03
N ASN A 170 -16.56 14.49 -11.75
CA ASN A 170 -16.89 13.23 -11.08
C ASN A 170 -18.40 12.97 -11.06
N SER A 171 -19.22 14.01 -10.94
CA SER A 171 -20.69 13.89 -11.05
C SER A 171 -21.11 13.43 -12.45
N ILE A 172 -20.58 14.07 -13.49
CA ILE A 172 -20.80 13.68 -14.89
C ILE A 172 -20.33 12.24 -15.14
N ASN A 173 -19.17 11.86 -14.58
CA ASN A 173 -18.64 10.51 -14.72
C ASN A 173 -19.52 9.47 -14.01
N ARG A 174 -20.10 9.80 -12.84
CA ARG A 174 -21.06 8.93 -12.14
C ARG A 174 -22.35 8.76 -12.94
N GLN A 175 -22.85 9.80 -13.60
CA GLN A 175 -24.03 9.71 -14.48
C GLN A 175 -23.78 8.78 -15.68
N LYS A 176 -22.53 8.61 -16.13
CA LYS A 176 -22.14 7.68 -17.20
C LYS A 176 -21.97 6.22 -16.73
N MET A 177 -22.19 5.92 -15.45
CA MET A 177 -22.04 4.57 -14.90
C MET A 177 -23.15 3.65 -15.44
N LYS A 178 -22.77 2.66 -16.26
CA LYS A 178 -23.71 1.78 -16.97
C LYS A 178 -24.30 0.67 -16.10
N PHE A 179 -23.52 0.20 -15.12
CA PHE A 179 -23.85 -0.99 -14.31
C PHE A 179 -23.73 -0.63 -12.84
N SER A 180 -24.85 -0.23 -12.24
CA SER A 180 -24.94 -0.03 -10.78
C SER A 180 -24.95 -1.37 -10.06
N SER A 181 -24.30 -1.43 -8.90
CA SER A 181 -24.19 -2.67 -8.11
C SER A 181 -25.02 -2.61 -6.82
N THR A 182 -25.51 -3.77 -6.38
CA THR A 182 -26.24 -4.02 -5.12
C THR A 182 -25.38 -4.68 -4.03
N GLN A 183 -24.07 -4.84 -4.23
CA GLN A 183 -23.20 -5.56 -3.29
C GLN A 183 -23.02 -4.85 -1.93
N GLY A 184 -23.40 -3.57 -1.83
CA GLY A 184 -23.21 -2.76 -0.62
C GLY A 184 -21.72 -2.64 -0.27
N SER A 185 -21.41 -2.70 1.03
CA SER A 185 -20.05 -2.59 1.56
C SER A 185 -19.24 -3.90 1.47
N VAL A 186 -19.85 -5.00 1.01
CA VAL A 186 -19.16 -6.29 0.87
C VAL A 186 -18.44 -6.33 -0.47
N THR A 187 -17.15 -6.69 -0.45
CA THR A 187 -16.36 -6.77 -1.69
C THR A 187 -16.69 -8.03 -2.49
N MET A 188 -16.57 -7.96 -3.81
CA MET A 188 -16.70 -9.13 -4.71
C MET A 188 -15.86 -10.33 -4.25
N ALA A 189 -14.62 -10.10 -3.80
CA ALA A 189 -13.72 -11.16 -3.32
C ALA A 189 -14.24 -11.85 -2.04
N GLU A 190 -14.84 -11.07 -1.14
CA GLU A 190 -15.48 -11.60 0.06
C GLU A 190 -16.70 -12.47 -0.30
N ILE A 191 -17.52 -12.02 -1.25
CA ILE A 191 -18.71 -12.79 -1.70
C ILE A 191 -18.27 -14.12 -2.33
N LEU A 192 -17.24 -14.11 -3.17
CA LEU A 192 -16.66 -15.32 -3.76
C LEU A 192 -16.17 -16.31 -2.70
N ARG A 193 -15.49 -15.82 -1.65
CA ARG A 193 -15.03 -16.69 -0.54
C ARG A 193 -16.20 -17.30 0.22
N GLN A 194 -17.23 -16.52 0.53
CA GLN A 194 -18.39 -16.98 1.28
C GLN A 194 -19.21 -18.03 0.51
N LYS A 195 -19.22 -17.96 -0.82
CA LYS A 195 -20.08 -18.80 -1.67
C LYS A 195 -19.34 -19.94 -2.37
N GLN A 196 -18.42 -20.59 -1.64
CA GLN A 196 -17.59 -21.73 -2.07
C GLN A 196 -18.18 -22.50 -3.27
N GLY A 197 -17.65 -22.25 -4.47
CA GLY A 197 -18.06 -22.93 -5.71
C GLY A 197 -18.81 -22.08 -6.74
N LYS A 198 -19.21 -20.84 -6.41
CA LYS A 198 -19.71 -19.90 -7.44
C LYS A 198 -18.56 -19.21 -8.17
N GLY A 199 -18.68 -19.14 -9.49
CA GLY A 199 -17.76 -18.43 -10.35
C GLY A 199 -17.89 -16.91 -10.26
N TYR A 200 -16.97 -16.21 -10.91
CA TYR A 200 -17.00 -14.75 -11.03
C TYR A 200 -18.23 -14.27 -11.80
N ILE A 201 -18.70 -15.03 -12.79
CA ILE A 201 -19.86 -14.66 -13.61
C ILE A 201 -21.15 -14.71 -12.78
N GLU A 202 -21.34 -15.77 -12.00
CA GLU A 202 -22.50 -15.94 -11.12
C GLU A 202 -22.47 -14.89 -10.01
N THR A 203 -21.29 -14.59 -9.46
CA THR A 203 -21.16 -13.59 -8.41
C THR A 203 -21.39 -12.18 -8.97
N TRP A 204 -20.97 -11.92 -10.22
CA TRP A 204 -21.30 -10.68 -10.92
C TRP A 204 -22.81 -10.49 -11.09
N LYS A 205 -23.55 -11.55 -11.47
CA LYS A 205 -25.02 -11.50 -11.57
C LYS A 205 -25.64 -11.08 -10.24
N GLU A 206 -25.26 -11.73 -9.14
CA GLU A 206 -25.81 -11.43 -7.82
C GLU A 206 -25.52 -9.99 -7.38
N CYS A 207 -24.35 -9.45 -7.73
CA CYS A 207 -23.99 -8.05 -7.46
C CYS A 207 -24.79 -7.04 -8.28
N HIS A 208 -25.61 -7.49 -9.24
CA HIS A 208 -26.42 -6.64 -10.13
C HIS A 208 -27.90 -7.05 -10.16
N THR A 209 -28.32 -7.95 -9.26
CA THR A 209 -29.74 -8.27 -9.02
C THR A 209 -30.20 -7.71 -7.68
N LYS A 210 -31.49 -7.40 -7.59
CA LYS A 210 -32.15 -7.05 -6.33
C LYS A 210 -32.36 -8.32 -5.52
N LYS A 211 -32.07 -8.30 -4.22
CA LYS A 211 -32.19 -9.47 -3.34
C LYS A 211 -33.64 -9.95 -3.22
N ASP A 212 -34.59 -9.02 -3.17
CA ASP A 212 -36.00 -9.35 -2.90
C ASP A 212 -36.71 -9.96 -4.11
N THR A 213 -36.48 -9.39 -5.30
CA THR A 213 -37.17 -9.78 -6.54
C THR A 213 -36.34 -10.69 -7.43
N ASN A 214 -35.04 -10.85 -7.15
CA ASN A 214 -34.05 -11.54 -7.98
C ASN A 214 -34.01 -11.05 -9.45
N THR A 215 -34.47 -9.82 -9.68
CA THR A 215 -34.46 -9.18 -11.00
C THR A 215 -33.23 -8.28 -11.14
N PHE A 216 -32.72 -8.15 -12.36
CA PHE A 216 -31.62 -7.24 -12.65
C PHE A 216 -32.03 -5.79 -12.37
N ILE A 217 -31.08 -5.00 -11.85
CA ILE A 217 -31.31 -3.58 -11.56
C ILE A 217 -31.43 -2.76 -12.86
N ASN A 218 -30.76 -3.21 -13.92
CA ASN A 218 -30.73 -2.55 -15.22
C ASN A 218 -30.69 -3.60 -16.35
N GLU A 219 -31.48 -3.39 -17.41
CA GLU A 219 -31.44 -4.22 -18.63
C GLU A 219 -30.04 -4.26 -19.24
N ALA A 220 -29.26 -3.17 -19.16
CA ALA A 220 -27.88 -3.18 -19.64
C ALA A 220 -26.99 -4.20 -18.89
N ALA A 221 -27.25 -4.43 -17.59
CA ALA A 221 -26.53 -5.43 -16.81
C ALA A 221 -26.97 -6.84 -17.20
N LYS A 222 -28.27 -7.05 -17.44
CA LYS A 222 -28.81 -8.32 -17.95
C LYS A 222 -28.20 -8.71 -19.30
N ASN A 223 -28.17 -7.79 -20.26
CA ASN A 223 -27.58 -8.04 -21.59
C ASN A 223 -26.10 -8.43 -21.48
N LYS A 224 -25.34 -7.80 -20.58
CA LYS A 224 -23.93 -8.16 -20.36
C LYS A 224 -23.76 -9.53 -19.71
N TYR A 225 -24.65 -9.92 -18.80
CA TYR A 225 -24.65 -11.28 -18.25
C TYR A 225 -24.92 -12.32 -19.35
N GLU A 226 -25.88 -12.07 -20.23
CA GLU A 226 -26.18 -12.96 -21.36
C GLU A 226 -25.00 -13.07 -22.33
N GLU A 227 -24.27 -11.97 -22.58
CA GLU A 227 -23.04 -11.95 -23.36
C GLU A 227 -21.92 -12.77 -22.70
N MET A 228 -21.77 -12.71 -21.36
CA MET A 228 -20.82 -13.53 -20.61
C MET A 228 -21.14 -15.03 -20.75
N LEU A 229 -22.41 -15.41 -20.62
CA LEU A 229 -22.83 -16.80 -20.80
C LEU A 229 -22.60 -17.29 -22.23
N THR A 230 -22.91 -16.46 -23.22
CA THR A 230 -22.67 -16.78 -24.63
C THR A 230 -21.17 -16.99 -24.90
N THR A 231 -20.32 -16.13 -24.36
CA THR A 231 -18.86 -16.24 -24.48
C THR A 231 -18.35 -17.50 -23.79
N ARG A 232 -18.87 -17.82 -22.59
CA ARG A 232 -18.54 -19.05 -21.86
C ARG A 232 -18.91 -20.31 -22.65
N ASN A 233 -20.11 -20.35 -23.22
CA ASN A 233 -20.60 -21.52 -23.96
C ASN A 233 -19.92 -21.70 -25.32
N ASN A 234 -19.48 -20.60 -25.96
CA ASN A 234 -18.77 -20.65 -27.25
C ASN A 234 -17.26 -20.93 -27.10
N THR A 235 -16.74 -20.95 -25.87
CA THR A 235 -15.33 -21.26 -25.64
C THR A 235 -15.12 -22.77 -25.70
N PRO A 236 -14.27 -23.29 -26.62
CA PRO A 236 -14.04 -24.73 -26.74
C PRO A 236 -13.37 -25.28 -25.47
N GLU A 237 -13.76 -26.47 -25.02
CA GLU A 237 -13.27 -27.13 -23.80
C GLU A 237 -11.72 -27.28 -23.74
N SER A 238 -11.03 -27.20 -24.88
CA SER A 238 -9.55 -27.22 -24.94
C SER A 238 -8.88 -25.91 -24.52
N SER A 239 -9.63 -24.81 -24.49
CA SER A 239 -9.15 -23.50 -24.07
C SER A 239 -9.65 -23.24 -22.65
N GLN A 240 -8.79 -23.43 -21.64
CA GLN A 240 -9.07 -22.98 -20.26
C GLN A 240 -9.08 -21.43 -20.21
N VAL A 241 -10.12 -20.81 -20.76
CA VAL A 241 -10.36 -19.37 -20.60
C VAL A 241 -10.92 -19.18 -19.20
N SER A 242 -10.15 -18.52 -18.33
CA SER A 242 -10.61 -18.16 -16.98
C SER A 242 -11.86 -17.26 -17.08
N GLU A 243 -12.82 -17.41 -16.17
CA GLU A 243 -13.98 -16.52 -16.12
C GLU A 243 -13.60 -15.03 -15.97
N LEU A 244 -12.43 -14.76 -15.39
CA LEU A 244 -11.84 -13.43 -15.33
C LEU A 244 -11.57 -12.82 -16.70
N GLU A 245 -11.21 -13.65 -17.67
CA GLU A 245 -10.95 -13.26 -19.05
C GLU A 245 -12.27 -13.00 -19.80
N ILE A 246 -13.30 -13.80 -19.54
CA ILE A 246 -14.65 -13.56 -20.06
C ILE A 246 -15.20 -12.22 -19.54
N LEU A 247 -15.03 -11.93 -18.25
CA LEU A 247 -15.38 -10.63 -17.66
C LEU A 247 -14.59 -9.48 -18.30
N ARG A 248 -13.29 -9.68 -18.54
CA ARG A 248 -12.43 -8.69 -19.20
C ARG A 248 -12.91 -8.40 -20.62
N GLN A 249 -13.24 -9.43 -21.39
CA GLN A 249 -13.69 -9.31 -22.78
C GLN A 249 -15.06 -8.61 -22.86
N THR A 250 -16.01 -9.03 -22.03
CA THR A 250 -17.40 -8.54 -22.09
C THR A 250 -17.59 -7.17 -21.47
N LEU A 251 -16.99 -6.90 -20.29
CA LEU A 251 -17.10 -5.61 -19.62
C LEU A 251 -16.11 -4.57 -20.17
N GLY A 252 -15.07 -5.04 -20.86
CA GLY A 252 -13.97 -4.23 -21.39
C GLY A 252 -12.87 -3.95 -20.37
N GLU A 253 -11.76 -3.40 -20.85
CA GLU A 253 -10.61 -3.06 -20.02
C GLU A 253 -10.66 -1.64 -19.45
N LYS A 254 -10.02 -1.46 -18.30
CA LYS A 254 -9.72 -0.15 -17.72
C LYS A 254 -8.36 -0.20 -17.02
N CYS A 255 -7.54 0.82 -17.21
CA CYS A 255 -6.26 0.90 -16.51
C CYS A 255 -6.48 0.96 -14.99
N GLY A 256 -5.73 0.14 -14.25
CA GLY A 256 -5.77 0.07 -12.80
C GLY A 256 -7.07 -0.52 -12.23
N HIS A 257 -7.95 -1.08 -13.05
CA HIS A 257 -9.24 -1.58 -12.60
C HIS A 257 -9.76 -2.72 -13.48
N GLN A 258 -9.99 -3.89 -12.87
CA GLN A 258 -10.70 -4.99 -13.52
C GLN A 258 -12.20 -4.84 -13.27
N ARG A 259 -12.94 -4.55 -14.34
CA ARG A 259 -14.39 -4.37 -14.25
C ARG A 259 -15.04 -5.65 -13.74
N GLY A 260 -15.98 -5.49 -12.80
CA GLY A 260 -16.65 -6.61 -12.16
C GLY A 260 -15.87 -7.30 -11.05
N VAL A 261 -14.60 -6.93 -10.80
CA VAL A 261 -13.76 -7.56 -9.77
C VAL A 261 -13.21 -6.54 -8.77
N GLY A 262 -12.57 -5.45 -9.24
CA GLY A 262 -12.01 -4.46 -8.33
C GLY A 262 -10.81 -3.68 -8.89
N ARG A 263 -10.18 -2.88 -8.02
CA ARG A 263 -8.94 -2.17 -8.35
C ARG A 263 -7.78 -3.15 -8.52
N LYS A 264 -6.91 -2.86 -9.49
CA LYS A 264 -5.60 -3.53 -9.63
C LYS A 264 -4.58 -2.74 -8.83
N LEU A 265 -3.63 -3.41 -8.19
CA LEU A 265 -2.48 -2.72 -7.60
C LEU A 265 -1.64 -2.05 -8.68
N LYS A 266 -1.03 -0.92 -8.34
CA LYS A 266 -0.12 -0.17 -9.24
C LYS A 266 1.01 -1.12 -9.67
N GLY A 267 1.25 -1.23 -10.98
CA GLY A 267 2.20 -2.19 -11.58
C GLY A 267 1.58 -3.45 -12.20
N GLN A 268 0.30 -3.78 -11.94
CA GLN A 268 -0.42 -4.89 -12.61
C GLN A 268 -1.24 -4.45 -13.84
N SER A 269 -1.15 -3.18 -14.22
CA SER A 269 -1.78 -2.69 -15.45
C SER A 269 -0.97 -3.11 -16.67
N SER A 270 -1.63 -3.73 -17.66
CA SER A 270 -1.08 -3.82 -19.02
C SER A 270 -0.70 -2.41 -19.47
N ARG A 271 0.49 -2.23 -20.06
CA ARG A 271 1.13 -0.94 -20.44
C ARG A 271 0.38 -0.18 -21.56
N ARG A 272 -0.95 -0.15 -21.53
CA ARG A 272 -1.79 0.46 -22.57
C ARG A 272 -2.73 1.56 -22.04
N CYS A 273 -2.29 2.28 -21.01
CA CYS A 273 -2.81 3.62 -20.76
C CYS A 273 -1.64 4.59 -20.83
N SER A 274 -1.64 5.33 -21.93
CA SER A 274 -0.68 6.35 -22.33
C SER A 274 -0.45 7.38 -21.23
N GLU A 275 0.75 7.37 -20.66
CA GLU A 275 1.45 8.60 -20.29
C GLU A 275 2.33 8.99 -21.50
N PRO A 276 2.48 10.28 -21.82
CA PRO A 276 3.59 10.71 -22.66
C PRO A 276 4.87 10.44 -21.88
N THR A 277 5.57 9.39 -22.26
CA THR A 277 6.93 9.11 -21.82
C THR A 277 7.77 10.35 -22.11
N THR A 278 8.12 11.11 -21.09
CA THR A 278 9.39 11.85 -21.12
C THR A 278 10.46 10.77 -21.21
N ALA A 279 11.10 10.71 -22.38
CA ALA A 279 12.28 9.89 -22.61
C ALA A 279 13.33 10.17 -21.51
N ASP A 280 14.11 9.14 -21.20
CA ASP A 280 15.21 9.10 -20.22
C ASP A 280 14.86 8.69 -18.77
N GLN A 281 14.25 7.52 -18.60
CA GLN A 281 14.68 6.64 -17.50
C GLN A 281 15.54 5.51 -18.06
N PRO A 282 16.86 5.53 -17.84
CA PRO A 282 17.70 4.37 -18.16
C PRO A 282 17.31 3.20 -17.27
N ASP A 283 17.43 1.99 -17.83
CA ASP A 283 17.12 0.74 -17.15
C ASP A 283 17.83 0.70 -15.78
N LEU A 284 17.05 0.54 -14.71
CA LEU A 284 17.56 0.42 -13.34
C LEU A 284 18.64 -0.68 -13.23
N ARG A 285 18.57 -1.69 -14.11
CA ARG A 285 19.57 -2.75 -14.17
C ARG A 285 20.91 -2.27 -14.72
N GLU A 286 20.90 -1.36 -15.69
CA GLU A 286 22.09 -0.81 -16.33
C GLU A 286 22.78 0.20 -15.41
N THR A 287 22.00 1.04 -14.71
CA THR A 287 22.53 1.96 -13.68
C THR A 287 23.19 1.24 -12.50
N VAL A 288 22.64 0.10 -12.06
CA VAL A 288 23.26 -0.72 -11.00
C VAL A 288 24.60 -1.32 -11.45
N VAL A 289 24.70 -1.75 -12.71
CA VAL A 289 25.95 -2.27 -13.28
C VAL A 289 27.00 -1.16 -13.42
N GLU A 290 26.60 0.03 -13.88
CA GLU A 290 27.50 1.18 -14.00
C GLU A 290 28.01 1.64 -12.63
N LEU A 291 27.15 1.71 -11.61
CA LEU A 291 27.56 2.04 -10.24
C LEU A 291 28.49 0.98 -9.64
N GLN A 292 28.26 -0.31 -9.88
CA GLN A 292 29.18 -1.36 -9.46
C GLN A 292 30.57 -1.20 -10.10
N LYS A 293 30.62 -0.83 -11.38
CA LYS A 293 31.87 -0.58 -12.10
C LYS A 293 32.62 0.65 -11.56
N GLN A 294 31.89 1.72 -11.19
CA GLN A 294 32.50 2.90 -10.56
C GLN A 294 33.11 2.57 -9.19
N ILE A 295 32.41 1.80 -8.35
CA ILE A 295 32.91 1.36 -7.03
C ILE A 295 34.18 0.52 -7.20
N GLN A 296 34.22 -0.40 -8.16
CA GLN A 296 35.43 -1.17 -8.46
C GLN A 296 36.61 -0.29 -8.88
N THR A 297 36.35 0.72 -9.72
CA THR A 297 37.38 1.62 -10.23
C THR A 297 37.99 2.48 -9.12
N LEU A 298 37.15 3.06 -8.26
CA LEU A 298 37.57 3.83 -7.07
C LEU A 298 38.37 2.96 -6.10
N THR A 299 37.94 1.71 -5.87
CA THR A 299 38.66 0.76 -5.02
C THR A 299 40.07 0.45 -5.58
N GLN A 300 40.22 0.40 -6.91
CA GLN A 300 41.50 0.18 -7.58
C GLN A 300 42.42 1.42 -7.55
N GLN A 301 41.86 2.63 -7.62
CA GLN A 301 42.62 3.88 -7.48
C GLN A 301 43.18 4.04 -6.06
N MET A 302 42.35 3.81 -5.05
CA MET A 302 42.76 3.84 -3.63
C MET A 302 43.89 2.84 -3.30
N SER A 303 43.94 1.71 -4.02
CA SER A 303 44.97 0.67 -3.84
C SER A 303 46.23 0.88 -4.70
N ARG A 304 46.21 1.83 -5.65
CA ARG A 304 47.40 2.35 -6.35
C ARG A 304 48.06 3.48 -5.57
N GLU A 305 47.27 4.39 -5.00
CA GLU A 305 47.78 5.53 -4.23
C GLU A 305 48.49 5.09 -2.93
N ARG A 306 48.13 3.93 -2.39
CA ARG A 306 48.83 3.30 -1.26
C ARG A 306 50.16 2.60 -1.62
N ARG A 307 50.59 2.63 -2.88
CA ARG A 307 51.76 1.89 -3.41
C ARG A 307 52.82 2.74 -4.10
N GLU A 308 52.83 4.06 -3.92
CA GLU A 308 53.96 4.90 -4.34
C GLU A 308 54.93 5.15 -3.15
N PRO A 309 56.22 4.78 -3.28
CA PRO A 309 57.25 4.97 -2.25
C PRO A 309 57.82 6.40 -2.24
N MET A 310 58.19 6.89 -1.05
CA MET A 310 59.09 8.04 -0.91
C MET A 310 60.48 7.64 -1.41
N ASP A 311 60.91 8.19 -2.54
CA ASP A 311 62.31 8.12 -2.97
C ASP A 311 63.15 9.15 -2.20
N VAL A 312 64.14 8.61 -1.50
CA VAL A 312 65.26 9.32 -0.87
C VAL A 312 66.22 9.75 -1.97
N GLU A 313 66.46 11.05 -2.08
CA GLU A 313 67.46 11.64 -2.96
C GLU A 313 68.88 11.28 -2.45
N MET A 314 69.69 10.69 -3.33
CA MET A 314 71.05 10.21 -3.04
C MET A 314 72.04 11.11 -3.80
N ASN A 315 72.97 11.77 -3.09
CA ASN A 315 74.16 12.39 -3.68
C ASN A 315 75.37 12.27 -2.75
N ASP A 316 76.52 12.13 -3.41
CA ASP A 316 77.85 11.67 -2.97
C ASP A 316 78.49 12.32 -1.73
N ALA A 317 79.19 11.51 -0.91
CA ALA A 317 80.63 11.69 -0.57
C ALA A 317 81.13 10.70 0.53
N ALA A 318 82.09 9.85 0.14
CA ALA A 318 83.22 9.23 0.88
C ALA A 318 83.04 8.52 2.26
N PRO A 319 83.87 7.49 2.58
CA PRO A 319 83.59 6.55 3.67
C PRO A 319 84.38 6.83 4.96
N THR A 320 83.76 6.60 6.13
CA THR A 320 84.52 6.29 7.37
C THR A 320 83.73 5.34 8.29
N GLN A 321 84.50 4.50 8.96
CA GLN A 321 84.24 3.25 9.71
C GLN A 321 83.24 3.30 10.89
N PRO A 322 82.86 2.13 11.48
CA PRO A 322 81.60 1.92 12.19
C PRO A 322 81.71 1.95 13.72
N ILE A 323 80.62 2.30 14.41
CA ILE A 323 80.46 2.08 15.86
C ILE A 323 79.04 1.59 16.18
N ARG A 324 78.95 0.38 16.73
CA ARG A 324 77.84 -0.21 17.54
C ARG A 324 78.11 0.18 19.03
N PRO A 325 77.29 -0.16 20.07
CA PRO A 325 75.86 -0.48 20.25
C PRO A 325 75.24 0.25 21.50
N GLN A 326 74.05 -0.21 21.96
CA GLN A 326 73.49 -0.28 23.35
C GLN A 326 72.21 0.58 23.57
N LEU A 327 71.00 0.06 23.85
CA LEU A 327 70.43 -0.69 25.01
C LEU A 327 70.32 0.07 26.34
N SER A 328 69.07 0.37 26.75
CA SER A 328 68.51 0.31 28.14
C SER A 328 67.06 0.85 28.10
N ARG A 329 65.98 0.13 28.45
CA ARG A 329 65.53 -0.55 29.69
C ARG A 329 65.06 0.39 30.82
N SER A 330 63.76 0.27 31.14
CA SER A 330 63.07 0.31 32.46
C SER A 330 61.75 1.10 32.33
N GLN A 331 60.53 0.53 32.29
CA GLN A 331 59.81 -0.38 33.21
C GLN A 331 59.33 0.30 34.50
N MET A 332 58.00 0.17 34.77
CA MET A 332 57.20 0.24 36.02
C MET A 332 55.78 0.66 35.57
N GLY A 333 54.70 -0.12 35.50
CA GLY A 333 54.32 -1.38 36.15
C GLY A 333 53.35 -1.09 37.29
N PHE A 334 52.01 -1.19 37.08
CA PHE A 334 51.00 -1.66 38.06
C PHE A 334 49.60 -1.71 37.43
N ASN A 335 49.00 -2.90 37.42
CA ASN A 335 47.59 -3.27 37.26
C ASN A 335 47.37 -4.39 38.31
N PRO A 336 46.16 -4.72 38.82
CA PRO A 336 45.04 -5.07 37.94
C PRO A 336 43.59 -4.97 38.51
N MET A 337 42.66 -5.39 37.64
CA MET A 337 41.32 -5.96 37.85
C MET A 337 40.10 -5.04 37.99
N GLY A 338 39.30 -5.04 36.91
CA GLY A 338 37.92 -4.55 36.87
C GLY A 338 37.27 -4.64 35.48
N PHE A 339 36.92 -5.85 35.05
CA PHE A 339 35.87 -6.23 34.06
C PHE A 339 35.85 -5.67 32.62
N GLN A 340 35.99 -6.60 31.67
CA GLN A 340 35.86 -6.46 30.21
C GLN A 340 34.41 -6.56 29.71
N GLN A 341 34.08 -5.80 28.66
CA GLN A 341 33.16 -6.19 27.58
C GLN A 341 33.82 -5.92 26.22
N PRO A 342 33.53 -6.73 25.18
CA PRO A 342 34.40 -6.87 24.01
C PRO A 342 34.05 -5.90 22.87
N GLN A 343 35.07 -5.29 22.27
CA GLN A 343 34.98 -4.63 20.98
C GLN A 343 35.00 -5.67 19.85
N GLN A 344 33.98 -5.68 19.00
CA GLN A 344 33.97 -6.42 17.75
C GLN A 344 34.50 -5.51 16.63
N THR A 345 35.58 -5.95 16.00
CA THR A 345 36.14 -5.40 14.75
C THR A 345 35.27 -5.79 13.54
N PRO A 346 35.19 -4.97 12.49
CA PRO A 346 34.39 -5.25 11.32
C PRO A 346 35.07 -6.27 10.37
N THR A 347 34.42 -7.41 10.17
CA THR A 347 34.80 -8.43 9.16
C THR A 347 34.30 -8.00 7.78
N SER A 348 35.23 -7.92 6.82
CA SER A 348 35.03 -7.48 5.44
C SER A 348 34.07 -8.38 4.64
N PHE A 349 33.19 -7.74 3.88
CA PHE A 349 32.05 -8.31 3.14
C PHE A 349 32.43 -9.03 1.82
N GLN A 350 33.70 -9.37 1.60
CA GLN A 350 34.19 -9.85 0.31
C GLN A 350 34.24 -11.39 0.12
N GLN A 351 33.72 -12.19 1.05
CA GLN A 351 33.90 -13.65 1.03
C GLN A 351 32.65 -14.50 0.77
N LEU A 352 31.51 -13.92 0.41
CA LEU A 352 30.25 -14.66 0.19
C LEU A 352 29.74 -14.70 -1.27
N LEU A 353 30.52 -14.21 -2.23
CA LEU A 353 30.19 -14.30 -3.65
C LEU A 353 31.25 -15.09 -4.40
N GLN A 354 31.36 -16.38 -4.09
CA GLN A 354 32.12 -17.34 -4.91
C GLN A 354 31.82 -18.79 -4.47
N GLN A 355 30.62 -19.33 -4.75
CA GLN A 355 30.46 -20.78 -4.98
C GLN A 355 29.38 -21.07 -6.04
N PRO A 356 29.56 -22.07 -6.93
CA PRO A 356 28.73 -22.30 -8.12
C PRO A 356 27.53 -23.23 -7.88
N LEU A 357 26.59 -23.17 -8.83
CA LEU A 357 25.39 -24.00 -8.99
C LEU A 357 25.68 -25.51 -8.86
N VAL A 358 24.89 -26.21 -8.03
CA VAL A 358 24.79 -27.68 -8.06
C VAL A 358 23.33 -28.08 -8.26
N CYS A 359 23.09 -28.71 -9.40
CA CYS A 359 21.85 -29.38 -9.78
C CYS A 359 21.74 -30.70 -8.99
N ASN A 360 20.60 -31.00 -8.38
CA ASN A 360 20.25 -32.37 -8.02
C ASN A 360 18.75 -32.62 -8.11
N THR A 361 18.40 -33.36 -9.16
CA THR A 361 17.21 -34.19 -9.34
C THR A 361 17.23 -35.34 -8.33
N VAL A 362 16.15 -35.57 -7.57
CA VAL A 362 15.69 -36.94 -7.24
C VAL A 362 14.17 -36.98 -7.11
N MET A 363 13.60 -37.98 -7.78
CA MET A 363 12.21 -38.40 -7.90
C MET A 363 11.68 -39.22 -6.70
N PHE A 364 10.37 -39.10 -6.46
CA PHE A 364 9.36 -40.09 -6.00
C PHE A 364 9.60 -40.97 -4.75
N MET A 365 8.61 -41.03 -3.84
CA MET A 365 7.60 -42.12 -3.82
C MET A 365 6.54 -41.99 -2.70
N THR A 366 5.40 -42.60 -3.02
CA THR A 366 4.09 -42.73 -2.36
C THR A 366 4.00 -43.78 -1.23
N HIS A 367 2.86 -43.73 -0.53
CA HIS A 367 2.19 -44.67 0.41
C HIS A 367 2.10 -44.08 1.84
N PHE A 368 0.95 -43.93 2.48
CA PHE A 368 -0.34 -44.67 2.46
C PHE A 368 -1.55 -43.73 2.44
#